data_AF-A0A3D0T485-F1
#
_entry.id   AF-A0A3D0T485-F1
#
_cell.length_a   1.000
_cell.length_b   1.000
_cell.length_c   1.000
_cell.angle_alpha   90.00
_cell.angle_beta   90.00
_cell.angle_gamma   90.00
#
_symmetry.space_group_name_H-M   'P 1'
#
loop_
_entity.id
_entity.type
_entity.pdbx_description
1 polymer ?
#
loop_
_entity_poly.entity_id
_entity_poly.type
_entity_poly.pdbx_seq_one_letter_code
_entity_poly.pdbx_strand_id
1 'polypeptide(L)' 'MISLSSHVLDTTSGKPVADMPVTLTAPDGSQVTNATNSDGRCKDWPGITF' A
#
# COMPACT_ATOMS: atom_id res chain seq x y z
N MET A 1 7.45 -17.74 -3.76
CA MET A 1 7.67 -16.46 -3.02
C MET A 1 6.35 -15.70 -3.08
N ILE A 2 5.81 -15.33 -1.92
CA ILE A 2 4.55 -14.58 -1.83
C ILE A 2 4.90 -13.09 -1.82
N SER A 3 4.04 -12.26 -2.42
CA SER A 3 4.14 -10.81 -2.36
C SER A 3 2.75 -10.23 -2.13
N LEU A 4 2.68 -9.07 -1.47
CA LEU A 4 1.45 -8.32 -1.23
C LEU A 4 1.63 -6.90 -1.77
N SER A 5 0.65 -6.38 -2.49
CA SER A 5 0.64 -5.00 -2.96
C SER A 5 -0.78 -4.43 -2.93
N SER A 6 -0.88 -3.09 -2.98
CA SER A 6 -2.14 -2.36 -3.06
C SER A 6 -2.15 -1.42 -4.27
N HIS A 7 -3.34 -1.08 -4.76
CA HIS A 7 -3.59 -0.09 -5.81
C HIS A 7 -4.88 0.68 -5.50
N VAL A 8 -4.78 2.00 -5.46
CA VAL A 8 -5.87 2.89 -5.06
C VAL A 8 -6.24 3.81 -6.22
N LEU A 9 -7.54 3.85 -6.52
CA LEU A 9 -8.13 4.66 -7.58
C LEU A 9 -9.21 5.56 -6.98
N ASP A 10 -9.16 6.86 -7.28
CA ASP A 10 -10.30 7.75 -7.08
C ASP A 10 -11.26 7.58 -8.25
N THR A 11 -12.42 6.98 -7.99
CA THR A 11 -13.44 6.70 -9.00
C THR A 11 -14.24 7.93 -9.42
N THR A 12 -14.17 9.03 -8.68
CA THR A 12 -14.82 10.30 -9.06
C THR A 12 -14.08 10.95 -10.22
N SER A 13 -12.74 10.95 -10.15
CA SER A 13 -11.88 11.52 -11.20
C SER A 13 -11.35 10.49 -12.20
N GLY A 14 -11.47 9.19 -11.89
CA GLY A 14 -10.93 8.10 -12.69
C GLY A 14 -9.39 8.03 -12.66
N LYS A 15 -8.75 8.55 -11.62
CA LYS A 15 -7.30 8.70 -11.52
C LYS A 15 -6.71 7.96 -10.32
N PRO A 16 -5.47 7.45 -10.42
CA PRO A 16 -4.76 6.90 -9.26
C PRO A 16 -4.54 7.95 -8.18
N VAL A 17 -4.56 7.52 -6.92
CA VAL A 17 -4.33 8.41 -5.77
C VAL A 17 -2.89 8.32 -5.33
N ALA A 18 -2.09 9.37 -5.57
CA ALA A 18 -0.73 9.47 -5.08
C ALA A 18 -0.67 9.91 -3.60
N ASP A 19 0.42 9.56 -2.92
CA ASP A 19 0.75 9.98 -1.56
C ASP A 19 -0.29 9.60 -0.48
N MET A 20 -1.14 8.60 -0.77
CA MET A 20 -2.13 8.13 0.18
C MET A 20 -1.48 7.19 1.19
N PRO A 21 -1.56 7.47 2.49
CA PRO A 21 -1.02 6.58 3.51
C PRO A 21 -1.81 5.28 3.57
N VAL A 22 -1.09 4.16 3.58
CA VAL A 22 -1.63 2.81 3.72
C VAL A 22 -0.87 2.09 4.82
N THR A 23 -1.59 1.55 5.80
CA THR A 23 -1.01 0.78 6.90
C THR A 23 -1.33 -0.70 6.72
N LEU A 24 -0.30 -1.54 6.76
CA LEU A 24 -0.41 -2.99 6.86
C LEU A 24 -0.18 -3.40 8.31
N THR A 25 -1.14 -4.13 8.88
CA THR A 25 -1.02 -4.77 10.19
C THR A 25 -0.81 -6.26 10.01
N ALA A 26 0.29 -6.80 10.53
CA ALA A 26 0.61 -8.22 10.48
C ALA A 26 -0.10 -9.00 11.61
N PRO A 27 -0.17 -10.35 11.53
CA PRO A 27 -0.85 -11.17 12.54
C PRO A 27 -0.28 -11.06 13.96
N ASP A 28 1.00 -10.71 14.11
CA ASP A 28 1.65 -10.45 15.40
C ASP A 28 1.34 -9.05 15.97
N GLY A 29 0.56 -8.24 15.25
CA GLY A 29 0.18 -6.88 15.60
C GLY A 29 1.18 -5.81 15.16
N SER A 30 2.32 -6.18 14.56
CA SER A 30 3.27 -5.21 13.99
C SER A 30 2.63 -4.44 12.83
N GLN A 31 3.04 -3.18 12.66
CA GLN A 31 2.49 -2.30 11.64
C GLN A 31 3.59 -1.64 10.82
N VAL A 32 3.33 -1.51 9.53
CA VAL A 32 4.13 -0.69 8.62
C VAL A 32 3.20 0.24 7.85
N THR A 33 3.56 1.52 7.78
CA THR A 33 2.87 2.51 6.97
C THR A 33 3.76 2.90 5.80
N ASN A 34 3.19 2.92 4.61
CA ASN A 34 3.83 3.42 3.40
C ASN A 34 2.80 4.23 2.59
N ALA A 35 3.26 4.99 1.60
CA ALA A 35 2.39 5.80 0.75
C ALA A 35 2.26 5.22 -0.65
N THR A 36 1.12 5.44 -1.30
CA THR A 36 0.96 5.13 -2.72
C THR A 36 1.83 6.05 -3.57
N ASN A 37 2.43 5.48 -4.63
CA ASN A 37 3.20 6.27 -5.60
C ASN A 37 2.26 7.01 -6.59
N SER A 38 2.83 7.66 -7.61
CA SER A 38 2.06 8.40 -8.64
C SER A 38 1.08 7.54 -9.46
N ASP A 39 1.26 6.21 -9.46
CA ASP A 39 0.33 5.24 -10.07
C ASP A 39 -0.64 4.66 -9.02
N GLY A 40 -0.78 5.28 -7.85
CA GLY A 40 -1.68 4.83 -6.80
C GLY A 40 -1.29 3.51 -6.14
N ARG A 41 -0.04 3.05 -6.31
CA ARG A 41 0.41 1.74 -5.83
C ARG A 41 1.29 1.81 -4.60
N CYS A 42 1.09 0.87 -3.70
CA CYS A 42 2.04 0.51 -2.65
C CYS A 42 2.53 -0.92 -2.90
N LYS A 43 3.80 -1.09 -3.29
CA LYS A 43 4.38 -2.38 -3.69
C LYS A 43 5.25 -3.01 -2.60
N ASP A 44 5.78 -2.19 -1.71
CA ASP A 44 6.78 -2.62 -0.72
C ASP A 44 6.26 -2.36 0.69
N TRP A 45 6.50 -3.34 1.56
CA TRP A 45 6.15 -3.31 2.98
C TRP A 45 7.43 -3.48 3.80
N PRO A 46 8.17 -2.38 4.04
CA PRO A 46 9.46 -2.46 4.72
C PRO A 46 9.36 -3.20 6.06
N GLY A 47 10.23 -4.20 6.27
CA GLY A 47 10.28 -4.96 7.51
C GLY A 47 9.24 -6.09 7.63
N ILE A 48 8.37 -6.29 6.64
CA ILE A 48 7.43 -7.42 6.62
C ILE A 48 7.96 -8.53 5.71
N THR A 49 7.98 -9.75 6.21
CA THR A 49 8.31 -10.96 5.45
C THR A 49 7.05 -11.82 5.33
N PHE A 50 6.76 -12.33 4.13
CA PHE A 50 5.58 -13.15 3.81
C PHE A 50 5.90 -14.63 3.66
#